data_AF-A0AAU9V753-F1
#
_entry.id   AF-A0AAU9V753-F1
#
_cell.length_a   1.000
_cell.length_b   1.000
_cell.length_c   1.000
_cell.angle_alpha   90.00
_cell.angle_beta   90.00
_cell.angle_gamma   90.00
#
_symmetry.space_group_name_H-M   'P 1'
#
loop_
_entity.id
_entity.type
_entity.pdbx_description
1 polymer ?
#
loop_
_entity_poly.entity_id
_entity_poly.type
_entity_poly.pdbx_seq_one_letter_code
_entity_poly.pdbx_strand_id
1 'polypeptide(L)'
;MKYFMISRTFTLLTIFSQCMGGVKIPILSWKRATGCTIIWFPLFKLFPVLLTIVIMWAICGILTVSGALGPDHPARTDVKLNIIERAPWFRVPYPGQWGVPTVSVAGVLGMLAGVLACTVESISYYPTTARMCAAPPPPLHAINRGLGTEGLGTLLAALWGAGNGTNTFGENVGAIGVTKVGSRRVVQWAAGLMVLQGVIGKLGAVFILIPQPIVGGLFCVMFGMISAFGLSALQYVDLNSSRNLYIIGFSLFFPLVLTRWMSAHSGVIRTGVEALDAVLQVLLSTSILVGGVVGCLLDNLIPGTDEERGLAAWAKEMSLEYGKGEAAETYDFPIGMSFIRKWKWTSYVPFMPTYEPGKFTALFIKKKL
;
A
#
# COMPACT_ATOMS: atom_id res chain seq x y z
N MET A 1 15.74 -27.02 3.28
CA MET A 1 16.02 -25.90 4.21
C MET A 1 15.30 -24.58 3.83
N LYS A 2 15.37 -24.10 2.57
CA LYS A 2 14.71 -22.85 2.12
C LYS A 2 13.22 -22.72 2.50
N TYR A 3 12.37 -23.65 2.07
CA TYR A 3 10.93 -23.63 2.36
C TYR A 3 10.59 -23.75 3.85
N PHE A 4 11.43 -24.46 4.59
CA PHE A 4 11.31 -24.58 6.03
C PHE A 4 11.53 -23.25 6.76
N MET A 5 12.49 -22.43 6.30
CA MET A 5 12.68 -21.08 6.85
C MET A 5 11.54 -20.14 6.48
N ILE A 6 11.01 -20.24 5.25
CA ILE A 6 9.80 -19.50 4.86
C ILE A 6 8.64 -19.87 5.80
N SER A 7 8.43 -21.17 6.00
CA SER A 7 7.35 -21.70 6.85
C SER A 7 7.45 -21.22 8.29
N ARG A 8 8.64 -21.30 8.88
CA ARG A 8 8.88 -20.80 10.24
C ARG A 8 8.72 -19.30 10.36
N THR A 9 9.12 -18.54 9.34
CA THR A 9 8.99 -17.08 9.35
C THR A 9 7.52 -16.68 9.40
N PHE A 10 6.66 -17.20 8.50
CA PHE A 10 5.24 -16.85 8.55
C PHE A 10 4.56 -17.39 9.81
N THR A 11 4.93 -18.59 10.28
CA THR A 11 4.36 -19.17 11.50
C THR A 11 4.68 -18.31 12.72
N LEU A 12 5.95 -17.89 12.86
CA LEU A 12 6.39 -17.04 13.95
C LEU A 12 5.73 -15.66 13.89
N LEU A 13 5.61 -15.08 12.68
CA LEU A 13 4.89 -13.82 12.48
C LEU A 13 3.42 -13.95 12.90
N THR A 14 2.75 -15.04 12.52
CA THR A 14 1.36 -15.29 12.93
C THR A 14 1.24 -15.45 14.43
N ILE A 15 2.15 -16.18 15.09
CA ILE A 15 2.14 -16.33 16.55
C ILE A 15 2.31 -14.97 17.23
N PHE A 16 3.29 -14.16 16.81
CA PHE A 16 3.52 -12.84 17.41
C PHE A 16 2.37 -11.88 17.15
N SER A 17 1.92 -11.79 15.91
CA SER A 17 0.89 -10.85 15.49
C SER A 17 -0.49 -11.22 16.03
N GLN A 18 -0.90 -12.49 15.90
CA GLN A 18 -2.28 -12.93 16.16
C GLN A 18 -2.46 -13.57 17.54
N CYS A 19 -1.53 -14.42 17.98
CA CYS A 19 -1.69 -15.14 19.26
C CYS A 19 -1.17 -14.33 20.46
N MET A 20 -0.06 -13.60 20.28
CA MET A 20 0.63 -12.91 21.37
C MET A 20 0.35 -11.40 21.42
N GLY A 21 -0.54 -10.88 20.58
CA GLY A 21 -0.85 -9.44 20.54
C GLY A 21 -1.39 -8.86 21.86
N GLY A 22 -1.99 -9.71 22.72
CA GLY A 22 -2.45 -9.33 24.06
C GLY A 22 -1.37 -9.41 25.16
N VAL A 23 -0.23 -10.05 24.88
CA VAL A 23 0.83 -10.29 25.86
C VAL A 23 1.64 -9.01 26.04
N LYS A 24 1.63 -8.48 27.26
CA LYS A 24 2.49 -7.35 27.65
C LYS A 24 3.74 -7.91 28.33
N ILE A 25 4.89 -7.38 27.96
CA ILE A 25 6.17 -7.75 28.58
C ILE A 25 6.58 -6.64 29.55
N PRO A 26 7.07 -6.98 30.77
CA PRO A 26 7.62 -5.99 31.68
C PRO A 26 8.92 -5.41 31.12
N ILE A 27 8.97 -4.11 30.89
CA ILE A 27 10.17 -3.38 30.48
C ILE A 27 10.52 -2.35 31.55
N LEU A 28 11.82 -2.20 31.84
CA LEU A 28 12.34 -1.19 32.76
C LEU A 28 12.30 0.19 32.06
N SER A 29 11.54 1.12 32.63
CA SER A 29 11.48 2.51 32.19
C SER A 29 12.06 3.43 33.24
N TRP A 30 13.07 4.22 32.84
CA TRP A 30 13.67 5.22 33.68
C TRP A 30 12.93 6.55 33.54
N LYS A 31 12.40 7.08 34.66
CA LYS A 31 11.83 8.42 34.73
C LYS A 31 12.63 9.26 35.72
N ARG A 32 13.04 10.45 35.29
CA ARG A 32 13.84 11.39 36.11
C ARG A 32 13.23 11.70 37.47
N ALA A 33 11.91 11.66 37.60
CA ALA A 33 11.19 11.97 38.84
C ALA A 33 10.92 10.76 39.76
N THR A 34 10.85 9.54 39.22
CA THR A 34 10.38 8.34 39.97
C THR A 34 11.36 7.16 39.93
N GLY A 35 12.55 7.33 39.35
CA GLY A 35 13.55 6.27 39.24
C GLY A 35 13.20 5.20 38.20
N CYS A 36 13.65 3.96 38.44
CA CYS A 36 13.40 2.82 37.57
C CYS A 36 12.02 2.20 37.87
N THR A 37 11.11 2.24 36.91
CA THR A 37 9.74 1.72 37.04
C THR A 37 9.48 0.65 36.00
N ILE A 38 8.81 -0.44 36.37
CA ILE A 38 8.42 -1.49 35.42
C ILE A 38 7.14 -1.05 34.71
N ILE A 39 7.20 -0.96 33.39
CA ILE A 39 6.05 -0.67 32.53
C ILE A 39 5.66 -1.91 31.73
N TRP A 40 4.36 -2.12 31.54
CA TRP A 40 3.84 -3.22 30.74
C TRP A 40 3.72 -2.82 29.27
N PHE A 41 4.71 -3.23 28.47
CA PHE A 41 4.83 -2.82 27.08
C PHE A 41 4.23 -3.87 26.11
N PRO A 42 3.34 -3.47 25.19
CA PRO A 42 2.72 -4.39 24.22
C PRO A 42 3.65 -4.67 23.03
N LEU A 43 4.79 -5.34 23.29
CA LEU A 43 5.85 -5.57 22.30
C LEU A 43 5.36 -6.26 21.03
N PHE A 44 4.64 -7.37 21.17
CA PHE A 44 4.18 -8.19 20.04
C PHE A 44 3.10 -7.51 19.20
N LYS A 45 2.34 -6.59 19.79
CA LYS A 45 1.35 -5.80 19.07
C LYS A 45 1.99 -4.72 18.20
N LEU A 46 3.10 -4.14 18.67
CA LEU A 46 3.75 -2.99 18.01
C LEU A 46 4.84 -3.41 17.03
N PHE A 47 5.58 -4.49 17.32
CA PHE A 47 6.74 -4.91 16.55
C PHE A 47 6.74 -6.39 16.12
N PRO A 48 5.60 -7.00 15.74
CA PRO A 48 5.58 -8.43 15.40
C PRO A 48 6.52 -8.76 14.24
N VAL A 49 6.47 -7.96 13.17
CA VAL A 49 7.30 -8.13 11.97
C VAL A 49 8.79 -7.99 12.28
N LEU A 50 9.17 -6.93 13.00
CA LEU A 50 10.57 -6.67 13.34
C LEU A 50 11.13 -7.79 14.23
N LEU A 51 10.37 -8.23 15.22
CA LEU A 51 10.78 -9.32 16.11
C LEU A 51 10.94 -10.64 15.34
N THR A 52 10.02 -10.95 14.42
CA THR A 52 10.15 -12.10 13.53
C THR A 52 11.42 -12.02 12.69
N ILE A 53 11.73 -10.86 12.09
CA ILE A 53 12.95 -10.67 11.30
C ILE A 53 14.18 -10.93 12.15
N VAL A 54 14.28 -10.30 13.33
CA VAL A 54 15.46 -10.42 14.21
C VAL A 54 15.67 -11.87 14.63
N ILE A 55 14.63 -12.56 15.08
CA ILE A 55 14.73 -13.96 15.55
C ILE A 55 15.08 -14.89 14.39
N MET A 56 14.39 -14.77 13.25
CA MET A 56 14.67 -15.62 12.09
C MET A 56 16.06 -15.34 11.51
N TRP A 57 16.51 -14.10 11.54
CA TRP A 57 17.85 -13.74 11.10
C TRP A 57 18.92 -14.30 12.04
N ALA A 58 18.71 -14.25 13.36
CA ALA A 58 19.58 -14.91 14.32
C ALA A 58 19.66 -16.43 14.09
N ILE A 59 18.52 -17.08 13.83
CA ILE A 59 18.48 -18.51 13.48
C ILE A 59 19.27 -18.78 12.19
N CYS A 60 19.11 -17.94 11.15
CA CYS A 60 19.91 -18.05 9.93
C CYS A 60 21.41 -17.89 10.22
N GLY A 61 21.79 -16.98 11.12
CA GLY A 61 23.17 -16.82 11.58
C GLY A 61 23.72 -18.08 12.23
N ILE A 62 22.99 -18.67 13.18
CA ILE A 62 23.36 -19.93 13.84
C ILE A 62 23.53 -21.06 12.83
N LEU A 63 22.59 -21.21 11.89
CA LEU A 63 22.65 -22.23 10.84
C LEU A 63 23.80 -22.01 9.84
N THR A 64 24.21 -20.75 9.65
CA THR A 64 25.36 -20.39 8.81
C THR A 64 26.65 -20.83 9.51
N VAL A 65 26.82 -20.49 10.78
CA VAL A 65 28.01 -20.83 11.59
C VAL A 65 28.11 -22.33 11.84
N SER A 66 26.98 -23.03 12.02
CA SER A 66 26.96 -24.48 12.24
C SER A 66 27.26 -25.31 10.98
N GLY A 67 27.48 -24.68 9.82
CA GLY A 67 27.72 -25.37 8.55
C GLY A 67 26.50 -26.11 7.98
N ALA A 68 25.31 -25.92 8.55
CA ALA A 68 24.09 -26.61 8.13
C ALA A 68 23.53 -26.10 6.78
N LEU A 69 24.02 -24.95 6.31
CA LEU A 69 23.62 -24.34 5.04
C LEU A 69 24.76 -24.46 4.02
N GLY A 70 24.47 -25.04 2.85
CA GLY A 70 25.44 -25.11 1.74
C GLY A 70 25.89 -23.72 1.26
N PRO A 71 27.06 -23.60 0.59
CA PRO A 71 27.72 -22.32 0.30
C PRO A 71 26.84 -21.27 -0.41
N ASP A 72 25.99 -21.70 -1.33
CA ASP A 72 25.12 -20.82 -2.13
C ASP A 72 23.69 -20.73 -1.58
N HIS A 73 23.45 -21.23 -0.36
CA HIS A 73 22.09 -21.24 0.17
C HIS A 73 21.59 -19.80 0.42
N PRO A 74 20.41 -19.40 -0.10
CA PRO A 74 19.90 -18.02 -0.04
C PRO A 74 19.56 -17.51 1.37
N ALA A 75 19.79 -18.35 2.38
CA ALA A 75 19.54 -18.05 3.79
C ALA A 75 20.82 -17.77 4.58
N ARG A 76 21.97 -17.94 3.96
CA ARG A 76 23.25 -17.66 4.59
C ARG A 76 23.39 -16.17 4.83
N THR A 77 23.96 -15.85 5.99
CA THR A 77 24.12 -14.47 6.46
C THR A 77 25.48 -13.88 6.12
N ASP A 78 26.45 -14.73 5.78
CA ASP A 78 27.84 -14.35 5.50
C ASP A 78 28.09 -13.96 4.03
N VAL A 79 27.28 -14.47 3.10
CA VAL A 79 27.43 -14.27 1.64
C VAL A 79 27.48 -12.80 1.22
N LYS A 80 26.85 -11.91 2.01
CA LYS A 80 26.67 -10.49 1.67
C LYS A 80 27.41 -9.54 2.62
N LEU A 81 28.26 -10.03 3.53
CA LEU A 81 28.94 -9.18 4.53
C LEU A 81 29.81 -8.09 3.90
N ASN A 82 30.43 -8.40 2.75
CA ASN A 82 31.18 -7.44 1.95
C ASN A 82 30.36 -6.20 1.54
N ILE A 83 29.03 -6.29 1.44
CA ILE A 83 28.15 -5.16 1.13
C ILE A 83 28.17 -4.15 2.28
N ILE A 84 28.14 -4.61 3.53
CA ILE A 84 28.24 -3.71 4.68
C ILE A 84 29.59 -3.04 4.72
N GLU A 85 30.68 -3.76 4.49
CA GLU A 85 32.03 -3.18 4.53
C GLU A 85 32.20 -2.08 3.47
N ARG A 86 31.77 -2.36 2.23
CA ARG A 86 31.92 -1.45 1.08
C ARG A 86 30.90 -0.33 1.03
N ALA A 87 29.77 -0.44 1.73
CA ALA A 87 28.74 0.59 1.70
C ALA A 87 29.25 1.90 2.33
N PRO A 88 29.05 3.07 1.67
CA PRO A 88 29.38 4.35 2.29
C PRO A 88 28.47 4.60 3.51
N TRP A 89 28.97 5.35 4.48
CA TRP A 89 28.18 5.74 5.66
C TRP A 89 27.01 6.64 5.28
N PHE A 90 27.25 7.60 4.40
CA PHE A 90 26.25 8.54 3.92
C PHE A 90 26.19 8.48 2.40
N ARG A 91 24.99 8.31 1.85
CA ARG A 91 24.71 8.37 0.42
C ARG A 91 23.42 9.14 0.24
N VAL A 92 23.52 10.35 -0.31
CA VAL A 92 22.34 11.12 -0.70
C VAL A 92 22.04 10.77 -2.16
N PRO A 93 20.93 10.06 -2.45
CA PRO A 93 20.53 9.85 -3.83
C PRO A 93 20.16 11.21 -4.45
N TYR A 94 20.39 11.37 -5.75
CA TYR A 94 20.05 12.57 -6.51
C TYR A 94 19.21 12.19 -7.74
N PRO A 95 18.40 13.11 -8.29
CA PRO A 95 17.50 12.79 -9.37
C PRO A 95 18.30 12.50 -10.65
N GLY A 96 17.88 11.48 -11.41
CA GLY A 96 18.54 11.10 -12.66
C GLY A 96 19.87 10.35 -12.51
N GLN A 97 20.24 9.89 -11.31
CA GLN A 97 21.49 9.13 -11.10
C GLN A 97 21.57 7.80 -11.88
N TRP A 98 20.45 7.28 -12.39
CA TRP A 98 20.40 6.05 -13.21
C TRP A 98 20.20 6.32 -14.71
N GLY A 99 20.29 7.57 -15.15
CA GLY A 99 20.12 7.96 -16.54
C GLY A 99 18.86 8.79 -16.79
N VAL A 100 18.70 9.21 -18.06
CA VAL A 100 17.54 10.00 -18.51
C VAL A 100 16.30 9.10 -18.71
N PRO A 101 15.08 9.60 -18.47
CA PRO A 101 13.87 8.82 -18.71
C PRO A 101 13.75 8.39 -20.17
N THR A 102 13.63 7.08 -20.40
CA THR A 102 13.32 6.52 -21.73
C THR A 102 11.84 6.16 -21.78
N VAL A 103 11.15 6.55 -22.85
CA VAL A 103 9.72 6.29 -23.00
C VAL A 103 9.51 5.20 -24.05
N SER A 104 8.82 4.13 -23.69
CA SER A 104 8.34 3.10 -24.62
C SER A 104 6.83 2.95 -24.47
N VAL A 105 6.12 2.71 -25.57
CA VAL A 105 4.65 2.58 -25.55
C VAL A 105 4.21 1.42 -24.65
N ALA A 106 4.90 0.28 -24.74
CA ALA A 106 4.65 -0.88 -23.87
C ALA A 106 4.91 -0.57 -22.39
N GLY A 107 5.99 0.15 -22.07
CA GLY A 107 6.30 0.56 -20.71
C GLY A 107 5.28 1.54 -20.14
N VAL A 108 4.85 2.53 -20.93
CA VAL A 108 3.83 3.51 -20.53
C VAL A 108 2.51 2.81 -20.23
N LEU A 109 2.04 1.94 -21.13
CA LEU A 109 0.76 1.24 -20.93
C LEU A 109 0.82 0.21 -19.79
N GLY A 110 1.94 -0.49 -19.63
CA GLY A 110 2.16 -1.38 -18.48
C GLY A 110 2.16 -0.63 -17.14
N MET A 111 2.85 0.51 -17.08
CA MET A 111 2.87 1.34 -15.87
C MET A 111 1.52 2.00 -15.59
N LEU A 112 0.79 2.44 -16.62
CA LEU A 112 -0.57 2.97 -16.46
C LEU A 112 -1.51 1.93 -15.86
N ALA A 113 -1.43 0.67 -16.29
CA ALA A 113 -2.21 -0.40 -15.68
C ALA A 113 -1.91 -0.57 -14.18
N GLY A 114 -0.63 -0.54 -13.80
CA GLY A 114 -0.21 -0.59 -12.39
C GLY A 114 -0.71 0.61 -11.57
N VAL A 115 -0.57 1.83 -12.10
CA VAL A 115 -1.03 3.05 -11.42
C VAL A 115 -2.55 3.09 -11.26
N LEU A 116 -3.30 2.64 -12.27
CA LEU A 116 -4.76 2.52 -12.18
C LEU A 116 -5.18 1.53 -11.09
N ALA A 117 -4.51 0.38 -11.01
CA ALA A 117 -4.76 -0.59 -9.95
C ALA A 117 -4.47 -0.01 -8.55
N CYS A 118 -3.34 0.65 -8.37
CA CYS A 118 -2.99 1.33 -7.11
C CYS A 118 -4.01 2.43 -6.76
N THR A 119 -4.47 3.20 -7.76
CA THR A 119 -5.49 4.24 -7.57
C THR A 119 -6.79 3.65 -7.02
N VAL A 120 -7.27 2.55 -7.60
CA VAL A 120 -8.49 1.84 -7.14
C VAL A 120 -8.30 1.32 -5.72
N GLU A 121 -7.13 0.75 -5.42
CA GLU A 121 -6.79 0.30 -4.08
C GLU A 121 -6.84 1.45 -3.06
N SER A 122 -6.14 2.56 -3.34
CA SER A 122 -6.10 3.75 -2.49
C SER A 122 -7.49 4.35 -2.22
N ILE A 123 -8.38 4.38 -3.23
CA ILE A 123 -9.75 4.90 -3.07
C ILE A 123 -10.50 4.13 -1.96
N SER A 124 -10.28 2.82 -1.85
CA SER A 124 -10.93 1.98 -0.82
C SER A 124 -10.35 2.23 0.60
N TYR A 125 -9.08 2.62 0.69
CA TYR A 125 -8.41 2.82 1.98
C TYR A 125 -8.72 4.15 2.64
N TYR A 126 -9.01 5.24 1.91
CA TYR A 126 -9.32 6.53 2.52
C TYR A 126 -10.52 6.51 3.48
N PRO A 127 -11.72 6.03 3.10
CA PRO A 127 -12.86 5.95 4.02
C PRO A 127 -12.61 4.95 5.14
N THR A 128 -11.96 3.82 4.84
CA THR A 128 -11.58 2.82 5.85
C THR A 128 -10.66 3.42 6.91
N THR A 129 -9.67 4.21 6.50
CA THR A 129 -8.73 4.88 7.41
C THR A 129 -9.44 5.93 8.25
N ALA A 130 -10.35 6.72 7.65
CA ALA A 130 -11.15 7.69 8.39
C ALA A 130 -11.96 7.01 9.50
N ARG A 131 -12.64 5.91 9.18
CA ARG A 131 -13.37 5.07 10.14
C ARG A 131 -12.48 4.52 11.24
N MET A 132 -11.29 4.00 10.90
CA MET A 132 -10.33 3.49 11.90
C MET A 132 -9.81 4.59 12.84
N CYS A 133 -9.72 5.83 12.35
CA CYS A 133 -9.31 7.00 13.12
C CYS A 133 -10.47 7.66 13.89
N ALA A 134 -11.70 7.17 13.75
CA ALA A 134 -12.93 7.84 14.21
C ALA A 134 -13.07 9.27 13.66
N ALA A 135 -12.60 9.50 12.43
CA ALA A 135 -12.76 10.74 11.70
C ALA A 135 -14.05 10.69 10.86
N PRO A 136 -14.66 11.85 10.56
CA PRO A 136 -15.79 11.93 9.63
C PRO A 136 -15.42 11.41 8.24
N PRO A 137 -16.39 10.97 7.42
CA PRO A 137 -16.12 10.50 6.06
C PRO A 137 -15.34 11.55 5.24
N PRO A 138 -14.34 11.12 4.44
CA PRO A 138 -13.52 12.04 3.68
C PRO A 138 -14.31 12.67 2.53
N PRO A 139 -14.30 14.02 2.39
CA PRO A 139 -14.91 14.67 1.24
C PRO A 139 -14.14 14.40 -0.05
N LEU A 140 -14.80 14.55 -1.21
CA LEU A 140 -14.18 14.30 -2.53
C LEU A 140 -12.86 15.04 -2.73
N HIS A 141 -12.77 16.30 -2.28
CA HIS A 141 -11.55 17.08 -2.45
C HIS A 141 -10.36 16.51 -1.66
N ALA A 142 -10.62 15.85 -0.52
CA ALA A 142 -9.58 15.21 0.28
C ALA A 142 -9.08 13.93 -0.40
N ILE A 143 -10.00 13.14 -0.99
CA ILE A 143 -9.67 11.94 -1.77
C ILE A 143 -8.87 12.32 -3.02
N ASN A 144 -9.35 13.29 -3.80
CA ASN A 144 -8.67 13.79 -5.01
C ASN A 144 -7.28 14.31 -4.68
N ARG A 145 -7.13 15.03 -3.57
CA ARG A 145 -5.84 15.51 -3.10
C ARG A 145 -4.91 14.37 -2.70
N GLY A 146 -5.42 13.36 -1.99
CA GLY A 146 -4.67 12.14 -1.64
C GLY A 146 -4.10 11.45 -2.87
N LEU A 147 -4.95 11.18 -3.86
CA LEU A 147 -4.55 10.59 -5.14
C LEU A 147 -3.56 11.48 -5.91
N GLY A 148 -3.77 12.80 -5.92
CA GLY A 148 -2.83 13.74 -6.53
C GLY A 148 -1.45 13.72 -5.86
N THR A 149 -1.40 13.62 -4.52
CA THR A 149 -0.14 13.49 -3.80
C THR A 149 0.56 12.16 -4.02
N GLU A 150 -0.19 11.08 -4.23
CA GLU A 150 0.34 9.76 -4.60
C GLU A 150 0.94 9.77 -6.02
N GLY A 151 0.26 10.40 -6.98
CA GLY A 151 0.80 10.60 -8.33
C GLY A 151 2.09 11.43 -8.31
N LEU A 152 2.11 12.54 -7.54
CA LEU A 152 3.32 13.35 -7.35
C LEU A 152 4.44 12.55 -6.66
N GLY A 153 4.10 11.74 -5.65
CA GLY A 153 5.04 10.84 -4.99
C GLY A 153 5.66 9.86 -5.95
N THR A 154 4.87 9.28 -6.86
CA THR A 154 5.34 8.36 -7.90
C THR A 154 6.27 9.05 -8.89
N LEU A 155 5.98 10.30 -9.30
CA LEU A 155 6.88 11.09 -10.14
C LEU A 155 8.22 11.37 -9.45
N LEU A 156 8.18 11.77 -8.17
CA LEU A 156 9.39 12.01 -7.38
C LEU A 156 10.19 10.72 -7.19
N ALA A 157 9.52 9.60 -6.92
CA ALA A 157 10.11 8.28 -6.81
C ALA A 157 10.82 7.89 -8.11
N ALA A 158 10.18 8.10 -9.27
CA ALA A 158 10.76 7.84 -10.58
C ALA A 158 11.98 8.73 -10.87
N LEU A 159 11.93 10.03 -10.54
CA LEU A 159 13.09 10.94 -10.68
C LEU A 159 14.27 10.48 -9.83
N TRP A 160 13.99 10.03 -8.61
CA TRP A 160 14.95 9.41 -7.70
C TRP A 160 15.15 7.91 -7.96
N GLY A 161 14.79 7.42 -9.15
CA GLY A 161 14.99 6.06 -9.67
C GLY A 161 14.60 4.94 -8.73
N ALA A 162 13.60 5.18 -7.88
CA ALA A 162 12.89 4.11 -7.23
C ALA A 162 12.23 3.27 -8.33
N GLY A 163 12.58 1.98 -8.41
CA GLY A 163 12.00 1.06 -9.40
C GLY A 163 10.52 0.72 -9.14
N ASN A 164 9.86 1.40 -8.21
CA ASN A 164 8.48 1.20 -7.79
C ASN A 164 7.79 2.55 -7.62
N GLY A 165 6.48 2.61 -7.88
CA GLY A 165 5.65 3.78 -7.57
C GLY A 165 5.30 3.89 -6.08
N THR A 166 4.62 4.97 -5.72
CA THR A 166 4.08 5.16 -4.36
C THR A 166 2.61 4.77 -4.32
N ASN A 167 2.17 4.16 -3.23
CA ASN A 167 0.78 3.73 -3.01
C ASN A 167 0.42 3.88 -1.51
N THR A 168 -0.87 3.92 -1.20
CA THR A 168 -1.34 3.85 0.19
C THR A 168 -1.19 2.41 0.71
N PHE A 169 -0.36 2.22 1.74
CA PHE A 169 -0.12 0.90 2.31
C PHE A 169 -1.27 0.44 3.23
N GLY A 170 -1.99 -0.60 2.83
CA GLY A 170 -3.06 -1.22 3.61
C GLY A 170 -2.60 -1.74 4.98
N GLU A 171 -1.34 -2.15 5.12
CA GLU A 171 -0.77 -2.56 6.42
C GLU A 171 -0.74 -1.41 7.42
N ASN A 172 -0.48 -0.18 6.96
CA ASN A 172 -0.52 1.00 7.83
C ASN A 172 -1.95 1.30 8.27
N VAL A 173 -2.94 1.11 7.38
CA VAL A 173 -4.37 1.24 7.72
C VAL A 173 -4.75 0.21 8.78
N GLY A 174 -4.33 -1.04 8.62
CA GLY A 174 -4.52 -2.11 9.61
C GLY A 174 -3.85 -1.79 10.95
N ALA A 175 -2.62 -1.27 10.93
CA ALA A 175 -1.89 -0.86 12.12
C ALA A 175 -2.62 0.25 12.90
N ILE A 176 -3.23 1.22 12.22
CA ILE A 176 -4.09 2.23 12.86
C ILE A 176 -5.29 1.56 13.52
N GLY A 177 -5.95 0.62 12.82
CA GLY A 177 -7.09 -0.13 13.36
C GLY A 177 -6.77 -0.89 14.65
N VAL A 178 -5.54 -1.40 14.79
CA VAL A 178 -5.06 -2.16 15.95
C VAL A 178 -4.52 -1.27 17.07
N THR A 179 -3.71 -0.27 16.72
CA THR A 179 -3.07 0.65 17.69
C THR A 179 -4.04 1.69 18.23
N LYS A 180 -5.10 2.01 17.47
CA LYS A 180 -6.01 3.13 17.72
C LYS A 180 -5.30 4.49 17.76
N VAL A 181 -4.17 4.61 17.06
CA VAL A 181 -3.41 5.86 16.94
C VAL A 181 -3.54 6.42 15.53
N GLY A 182 -4.53 7.29 15.32
CA GLY A 182 -4.77 8.00 14.05
C GLY A 182 -4.03 9.35 13.91
N SER A 183 -2.94 9.55 14.66
CA SER A 183 -2.27 10.85 14.72
C SER A 183 -1.36 11.10 13.52
N ARG A 184 -1.59 12.22 12.81
CA ARG A 184 -0.73 12.69 11.69
C ARG A 184 0.74 12.84 12.08
N ARG A 185 1.01 13.24 13.33
CA ARG A 185 2.38 13.45 13.82
C ARG A 185 3.20 12.16 13.80
N VAL A 186 2.56 11.02 14.07
CA VAL A 186 3.23 9.71 14.02
C VAL A 186 3.71 9.43 12.61
N VAL A 187 2.86 9.68 11.61
CA VAL A 187 3.21 9.50 10.19
C VAL A 187 4.31 10.47 9.75
N GLN A 188 4.27 11.74 10.20
CA GLN A 188 5.30 12.73 9.90
C GLN A 188 6.68 12.33 10.47
N TRP A 189 6.72 11.88 11.74
CA TRP A 189 7.95 11.36 12.34
C TRP A 189 8.46 10.11 11.63
N ALA A 190 7.56 9.18 11.27
CA ALA A 190 7.92 8.00 10.50
C ALA A 190 8.53 8.37 9.14
N ALA A 191 7.93 9.32 8.41
CA ALA A 191 8.45 9.81 7.14
C ALA A 191 9.85 10.46 7.31
N GLY A 192 10.06 11.29 8.33
CA GLY A 192 11.36 11.88 8.63
C GLY A 192 12.42 10.83 8.96
N LEU A 193 12.07 9.80 9.73
CA LEU A 193 12.96 8.68 10.03
C LEU A 193 13.30 7.86 8.78
N MET A 194 12.32 7.62 7.89
CA MET A 194 12.56 6.92 6.62
C MET A 194 13.49 7.69 5.70
N VAL A 195 13.36 9.02 5.62
CA VAL A 195 14.29 9.87 4.86
C VAL A 195 15.69 9.79 5.45
N LEU A 196 15.83 9.89 6.78
CA LEU A 196 17.12 9.76 7.46
C LEU A 196 17.75 8.39 7.18
N GLN A 197 16.96 7.32 7.29
CA GLN A 197 17.41 5.95 7.00
C GLN A 197 17.87 5.79 5.54
N GLY A 198 17.19 6.43 4.59
CA GLY A 198 17.57 6.43 3.18
C GLY A 198 18.93 7.08 2.91
N VAL A 199 19.35 8.05 3.73
CA VAL A 199 20.66 8.72 3.62
C VAL A 199 21.79 7.89 4.25
N ILE A 200 21.48 7.06 5.25
CA ILE A 200 22.48 6.25 5.96
C ILE A 200 22.72 4.94 5.17
N GLY A 201 23.76 4.91 4.33
CA GLY A 201 24.03 3.79 3.43
C GLY A 201 24.27 2.46 4.14
N LYS A 202 24.83 2.48 5.36
CA LYS A 202 25.01 1.26 6.18
C LYS A 202 23.67 0.66 6.61
N LEU A 203 22.65 1.48 6.91
CA LEU A 203 21.31 0.96 7.24
C LEU A 203 20.69 0.28 6.02
N GLY A 204 20.82 0.87 4.84
CA GLY A 204 20.45 0.22 3.58
C GLY A 204 21.16 -1.13 3.37
N ALA A 205 22.46 -1.19 3.65
CA ALA A 205 23.24 -2.42 3.54
C ALA A 205 22.76 -3.51 4.51
N VAL A 206 22.39 -3.16 5.75
CA VAL A 206 21.78 -4.08 6.73
C VAL A 206 20.48 -4.69 6.18
N PHE A 207 19.61 -3.89 5.55
CA PHE A 207 18.38 -4.43 4.94
C PHE A 207 18.67 -5.41 3.79
N ILE A 208 19.74 -5.19 3.02
CA ILE A 208 20.14 -6.10 1.92
C ILE A 208 20.66 -7.45 2.45
N LEU A 209 21.20 -7.48 3.67
CA LEU A 209 21.66 -8.71 4.32
C LEU A 209 20.51 -9.63 4.73
N ILE A 210 19.28 -9.13 4.85
CA ILE A 210 18.15 -9.95 5.28
C ILE A 210 18.01 -11.14 4.32
N PRO A 211 18.09 -12.38 4.84
CA PRO A 211 17.89 -13.59 4.05
C PRO A 211 16.60 -13.57 3.21
N GLN A 212 16.70 -13.95 1.92
CA GLN A 212 15.54 -14.00 1.01
C GLN A 212 14.39 -14.88 1.54
N PRO A 213 14.64 -16.04 2.20
CA PRO A 213 13.56 -16.86 2.73
C PRO A 213 12.75 -16.16 3.84
N ILE A 214 13.36 -15.26 4.61
CA ILE A 214 12.66 -14.47 5.63
C ILE A 214 11.72 -13.49 4.91
N VAL A 215 12.26 -12.74 3.95
CA VAL A 215 11.48 -11.79 3.15
C VAL A 215 10.30 -12.48 2.45
N GLY A 216 10.52 -13.68 1.88
CA GLY A 216 9.46 -14.48 1.29
C GLY A 216 8.35 -14.87 2.27
N GLY A 217 8.71 -15.27 3.50
CA GLY A 217 7.74 -15.60 4.54
C GLY A 217 6.92 -14.40 5.02
N LEU A 218 7.55 -13.22 5.11
CA LEU A 218 6.84 -11.97 5.41
C LEU A 218 5.83 -11.61 4.31
N PHE A 219 6.25 -11.68 3.05
CA PHE A 219 5.36 -11.40 1.92
C PHE A 219 4.16 -12.33 1.83
N CYS A 220 4.29 -13.61 2.22
CA CYS A 220 3.14 -14.50 2.30
C CYS A 220 2.05 -13.97 3.25
N VAL A 221 2.43 -13.47 4.43
CA VAL A 221 1.48 -12.91 5.40
C VAL A 221 0.97 -11.55 4.93
N MET A 222 1.85 -10.67 4.44
CA MET A 222 1.47 -9.34 3.98
C MET A 222 0.49 -9.39 2.81
N PHE A 223 0.78 -10.16 1.76
CA PHE A 223 -0.14 -10.32 0.62
C PHE A 223 -1.46 -11.01 1.01
N GLY A 224 -1.42 -11.93 1.98
CA GLY A 224 -2.64 -12.52 2.55
C GLY A 224 -3.52 -11.48 3.23
N MET A 225 -2.92 -10.59 4.03
CA MET A 225 -3.63 -9.48 4.69
C MET A 225 -4.15 -8.45 3.69
N ILE A 226 -3.36 -8.05 2.69
CA ILE A 226 -3.81 -7.15 1.61
C ILE A 226 -5.03 -7.75 0.90
N SER A 227 -4.97 -9.04 0.55
CA SER A 227 -6.11 -9.74 -0.08
C SER A 227 -7.35 -9.72 0.82
N ALA A 228 -7.19 -9.95 2.13
CA ALA A 228 -8.29 -9.90 3.08
C ALA A 228 -8.91 -8.49 3.19
N PHE A 229 -8.09 -7.43 3.15
CA PHE A 229 -8.62 -6.06 3.12
C PHE A 229 -9.42 -5.78 1.84
N GLY A 230 -8.95 -6.25 0.68
CA GLY A 230 -9.72 -6.18 -0.57
C GLY A 230 -11.07 -6.89 -0.45
N LEU A 231 -11.09 -8.11 0.11
CA LEU A 231 -12.34 -8.86 0.33
C LEU A 231 -13.25 -8.20 1.37
N SER A 232 -12.71 -7.48 2.35
CA SER A 232 -13.53 -6.75 3.34
C SER A 232 -14.37 -5.63 2.71
N ALA A 233 -13.98 -5.13 1.53
CA ALA A 233 -14.81 -4.18 0.78
C ALA A 233 -16.09 -4.84 0.23
N LEU A 234 -16.14 -6.17 0.11
CA LEU A 234 -17.34 -6.90 -0.30
C LEU A 234 -18.42 -6.94 0.78
N GLN A 235 -18.16 -6.40 1.99
CA GLN A 235 -19.14 -6.34 3.08
C GLN A 235 -20.42 -5.57 2.72
N TYR A 236 -20.39 -4.74 1.67
CA TYR A 236 -21.54 -3.97 1.20
C TYR A 236 -22.38 -4.71 0.15
N VAL A 237 -21.84 -5.78 -0.44
CA VAL A 237 -22.46 -6.51 -1.56
C VAL A 237 -23.32 -7.66 -1.01
N ASP A 238 -24.45 -7.96 -1.67
CA ASP A 238 -25.23 -9.15 -1.31
C ASP A 238 -24.53 -10.43 -1.79
N LEU A 239 -23.91 -11.16 -0.86
CA LEU A 239 -23.23 -12.42 -1.11
C LEU A 239 -24.18 -13.64 -1.22
N ASN A 240 -25.49 -13.45 -1.09
CA ASN A 240 -26.47 -14.50 -1.37
C ASN A 240 -26.88 -14.55 -2.84
N SER A 241 -26.60 -13.49 -3.60
CA SER A 241 -26.87 -13.44 -5.02
C SER A 241 -25.89 -14.32 -5.81
N SER A 242 -26.44 -15.25 -6.60
CA SER A 242 -25.67 -16.09 -7.53
C SER A 242 -24.92 -15.26 -8.58
N ARG A 243 -25.48 -14.12 -9.00
CA ARG A 243 -24.83 -13.16 -9.90
C ARG A 243 -23.54 -12.64 -9.27
N ASN A 244 -23.61 -12.11 -8.06
CA ASN A 244 -22.47 -11.50 -7.40
C ASN A 244 -21.38 -12.54 -7.10
N LEU A 245 -21.78 -13.72 -6.62
CA LEU A 245 -20.86 -14.83 -6.38
C LEU A 245 -20.13 -15.25 -7.67
N TYR A 246 -20.84 -15.31 -8.81
CA TYR A 246 -20.23 -15.60 -10.10
C TYR A 246 -19.20 -14.54 -10.50
N ILE A 247 -19.57 -13.26 -10.42
CA ILE A 247 -18.68 -12.13 -10.79
C ILE A 247 -17.42 -12.15 -9.93
N ILE A 248 -17.56 -12.29 -8.61
CA ILE A 248 -16.44 -12.32 -7.66
C ILE A 248 -15.55 -13.54 -7.95
N GLY A 249 -16.12 -14.73 -8.05
CA GLY A 249 -15.34 -15.96 -8.28
C GLY A 249 -14.58 -15.93 -9.61
N PHE A 250 -15.25 -15.50 -10.69
CA PHE A 250 -14.63 -15.44 -12.01
C PHE A 250 -13.57 -14.35 -12.09
N SER A 251 -13.84 -13.14 -11.59
CA SER A 251 -12.87 -12.03 -11.60
C SER A 251 -11.64 -12.27 -10.73
N LEU A 252 -11.72 -13.14 -9.71
CA LEU A 252 -10.57 -13.56 -8.92
C LEU A 252 -9.76 -14.68 -9.60
N PHE A 253 -10.43 -15.71 -10.13
CA PHE A 253 -9.77 -16.91 -10.62
C PHE A 253 -9.28 -16.81 -12.07
N PHE A 254 -10.09 -16.26 -12.97
CA PHE A 254 -9.77 -16.18 -14.39
C PHE A 254 -8.45 -15.43 -14.69
N PRO A 255 -8.16 -14.27 -14.05
CA PRO A 255 -6.88 -13.58 -14.29
C PRO A 255 -5.67 -14.41 -13.88
N LEU A 256 -5.76 -15.22 -12.83
CA LEU A 256 -4.66 -16.09 -12.41
C LEU A 256 -4.36 -17.15 -13.47
N VAL A 257 -5.41 -17.71 -14.08
CA VAL A 257 -5.27 -18.69 -15.17
C VAL A 257 -4.73 -18.02 -16.43
N LEU A 258 -5.34 -16.90 -16.84
CA LEU A 258 -4.96 -16.19 -18.06
C LEU A 258 -3.51 -15.71 -18.01
N THR A 259 -3.08 -15.10 -16.91
CA THR A 259 -1.73 -14.54 -16.81
C THR A 259 -0.66 -15.63 -16.81
N ARG A 260 -0.95 -16.78 -16.17
CA ARG A 260 -0.08 -17.98 -16.23
C ARG A 260 0.01 -18.54 -17.64
N TRP A 261 -1.12 -18.64 -18.33
CA TRP A 261 -1.14 -19.11 -19.71
C TRP A 261 -0.40 -18.15 -20.66
N MET A 262 -0.65 -16.85 -20.54
CA MET A 262 0.02 -15.79 -21.30
C MET A 262 1.53 -15.78 -21.08
N SER A 263 1.98 -16.03 -19.85
CA SER A 263 3.41 -16.10 -19.53
C SER A 263 4.09 -17.34 -20.10
N ALA A 264 3.37 -18.46 -20.18
CA ALA A 264 3.87 -19.68 -20.81
C ALA A 264 3.90 -19.59 -22.34
N HIS A 265 3.10 -18.70 -22.93
CA HIS A 265 2.92 -18.57 -24.37
C HIS A 265 3.24 -17.15 -24.88
N SER A 266 4.41 -16.62 -24.48
CA SER A 266 4.92 -15.33 -24.93
C SER A 266 5.26 -15.37 -26.44
N GLY A 267 4.29 -15.01 -27.29
CA GLY A 267 4.42 -15.05 -28.75
C GLY A 267 3.19 -15.55 -29.51
N VAL A 268 2.09 -15.83 -28.79
CA VAL A 268 0.78 -16.16 -29.40
C VAL A 268 0.12 -14.92 -30.00
N ILE A 269 0.31 -13.76 -29.40
CA ILE A 269 -0.21 -12.50 -29.93
C ILE A 269 0.67 -12.08 -31.11
N ARG A 270 0.09 -12.14 -32.32
CA ARG A 270 0.74 -11.77 -33.58
C ARG A 270 -0.21 -10.91 -34.40
N THR A 271 -0.33 -9.64 -34.01
CA THR A 271 -1.14 -8.65 -34.74
C THR A 271 -0.42 -8.08 -35.96
N GLY A 272 0.89 -8.37 -36.11
CA GLY A 272 1.73 -7.84 -37.17
C GLY A 272 2.41 -6.51 -36.82
N VAL A 273 2.11 -5.95 -35.64
CA VAL A 273 2.73 -4.75 -35.10
C VAL A 273 3.40 -5.10 -33.78
N GLU A 274 4.74 -5.16 -33.75
CA GLU A 274 5.52 -5.57 -32.57
C GLU A 274 5.17 -4.75 -31.32
N ALA A 275 4.93 -3.45 -31.47
CA ALA A 275 4.55 -2.58 -30.37
C ALA A 275 3.18 -2.95 -29.78
N LEU A 276 2.21 -3.34 -30.61
CA LEU A 276 0.88 -3.73 -30.16
C LEU A 276 0.91 -5.11 -29.49
N ASP A 277 1.69 -6.04 -30.04
CA ASP A 277 1.90 -7.37 -29.47
C ASP A 277 2.52 -7.27 -28.08
N ALA A 278 3.57 -6.43 -27.92
CA ALA A 278 4.19 -6.17 -26.63
C ALA A 278 3.21 -5.57 -25.61
N VAL A 279 2.38 -4.61 -26.05
CA VAL A 279 1.36 -3.97 -25.20
C VAL A 279 0.34 -5.00 -24.72
N LEU A 280 -0.27 -5.75 -25.63
CA LEU A 280 -1.29 -6.74 -25.30
C LEU A 280 -0.71 -7.84 -24.39
N GLN A 281 0.53 -8.26 -24.65
CA GLN A 281 1.23 -9.22 -23.80
C GLN A 281 1.35 -8.69 -22.37
N VAL A 282 1.81 -7.45 -22.18
CA VAL A 282 1.97 -6.86 -20.84
C VAL A 282 0.62 -6.70 -20.12
N LEU A 283 -0.41 -6.20 -20.82
CA LEU A 283 -1.73 -5.98 -20.22
C LEU A 283 -2.39 -7.31 -19.81
N LEU A 284 -2.37 -8.32 -20.68
CA LEU A 284 -2.98 -9.63 -20.40
C LEU A 284 -2.16 -10.48 -19.42
N SER A 285 -0.86 -10.23 -19.29
CA SER A 285 -0.01 -10.81 -18.23
C SER A 285 -0.16 -10.10 -16.87
N THR A 286 -0.89 -8.99 -16.78
CA THR A 286 -1.12 -8.26 -15.53
C THR A 286 -2.43 -8.70 -14.87
N SER A 287 -2.34 -9.57 -13.86
CA SER A 287 -3.52 -10.18 -13.21
C SER A 287 -4.48 -9.18 -12.59
N ILE A 288 -3.95 -8.11 -11.97
CA ILE A 288 -4.76 -7.11 -11.28
C ILE A 288 -5.61 -6.33 -12.30
N LEU A 289 -5.02 -5.94 -13.44
CA LEU A 289 -5.73 -5.26 -14.52
C LEU A 289 -6.83 -6.15 -15.09
N VAL A 290 -6.50 -7.39 -15.47
CA VAL A 290 -7.45 -8.33 -16.05
C VAL A 290 -8.59 -8.59 -15.07
N GLY A 291 -8.30 -8.80 -13.78
CA GLY A 291 -9.33 -9.01 -12.75
C GLY A 291 -10.26 -7.82 -12.58
N GLY A 292 -9.70 -6.60 -12.49
CA GLY A 292 -10.49 -5.37 -12.39
C GLY A 292 -11.38 -5.14 -13.62
N VAL A 293 -10.83 -5.30 -14.82
CA VAL A 293 -11.58 -5.14 -16.08
C VAL A 293 -12.68 -6.19 -16.20
N VAL A 294 -12.37 -7.47 -15.95
CA VAL A 294 -13.36 -8.56 -16.02
C VAL A 294 -14.46 -8.36 -14.98
N GLY A 295 -14.11 -7.99 -13.75
CA GLY A 295 -15.09 -7.68 -12.70
C GLY A 295 -16.02 -6.53 -13.11
N CYS A 296 -15.46 -5.43 -13.61
CA CYS A 296 -16.25 -4.28 -14.08
C CYS A 296 -17.13 -4.64 -15.27
N LEU A 297 -16.60 -5.36 -16.26
CA LEU A 297 -17.36 -5.76 -17.44
C LEU A 297 -18.52 -6.66 -17.07
N LEU A 298 -18.29 -7.69 -16.25
CA LEU A 298 -19.34 -8.62 -15.83
C LEU A 298 -20.39 -7.93 -14.96
N ASP A 299 -19.99 -7.03 -14.07
CA ASP A 299 -20.94 -6.27 -13.24
C ASP A 299 -21.81 -5.29 -14.03
N ASN A 300 -21.34 -4.80 -15.19
CA ASN A 300 -22.16 -3.96 -16.07
C ASN A 300 -22.97 -4.77 -17.10
N LEU A 301 -22.51 -5.96 -17.48
CA LEU A 301 -23.17 -6.81 -18.47
C LEU A 301 -24.29 -7.65 -17.86
N ILE A 302 -24.07 -8.18 -16.65
CA ILE A 302 -25.04 -9.05 -15.98
C ILE A 302 -26.04 -8.16 -15.23
N PRO A 303 -27.36 -8.26 -15.53
CA PRO A 303 -28.38 -7.42 -14.90
C PRO A 303 -28.42 -7.66 -13.39
N GLY A 304 -28.54 -6.58 -12.61
CA GLY A 304 -28.63 -6.62 -11.15
C GLY A 304 -29.09 -5.27 -10.60
N THR A 305 -29.62 -5.27 -9.38
CA THR A 305 -30.11 -4.04 -8.72
C THR A 305 -28.99 -3.30 -7.98
N ASP A 306 -29.16 -2.00 -7.74
CA ASP A 306 -28.16 -1.19 -7.02
C ASP A 306 -27.99 -1.64 -5.55
N GLU A 307 -29.05 -2.20 -4.95
CA GLU A 307 -29.01 -2.78 -3.61
C GLU A 307 -28.21 -4.09 -3.59
N GLU A 308 -28.50 -4.99 -4.52
CA GLU A 308 -27.78 -6.26 -4.70
C GLU A 308 -26.29 -6.03 -4.98
N ARG A 309 -25.95 -5.01 -5.79
CA ARG A 309 -24.57 -4.61 -6.08
C ARG A 309 -23.86 -3.93 -4.90
N GLY A 310 -24.58 -3.58 -3.84
CA GLY A 310 -24.06 -2.86 -2.68
C GLY A 310 -23.80 -1.37 -2.90
N LEU A 311 -24.23 -0.81 -4.03
CA LEU A 311 -24.01 0.60 -4.38
C LEU A 311 -24.77 1.54 -3.44
N ALA A 312 -25.99 1.17 -3.05
CA ALA A 312 -26.78 1.96 -2.10
C ALA A 312 -26.13 2.02 -0.70
N ALA A 313 -25.65 0.87 -0.20
CA ALA A 313 -24.97 0.79 1.09
C ALA A 313 -23.64 1.55 1.08
N TRP A 314 -22.85 1.38 0.00
CA TRP A 314 -21.61 2.12 -0.20
C TRP A 314 -21.83 3.63 -0.30
N ALA A 315 -22.86 4.07 -1.04
CA ALA A 315 -23.18 5.49 -1.19
C ALA A 315 -23.58 6.17 0.13
N LYS A 316 -24.21 5.43 1.05
CA LYS A 316 -24.54 5.92 2.40
C LYS A 316 -23.29 6.12 3.26
N GLU A 317 -22.38 5.16 3.24
CA GLU A 317 -21.09 5.25 3.96
C GLU A 317 -20.21 6.37 3.38
N MET A 318 -20.25 6.54 2.05
CA MET A 318 -19.56 7.58 1.30
C MET A 318 -20.37 8.88 1.18
N SER A 319 -21.43 9.08 1.96
CA SER A 319 -22.33 10.21 1.79
C SER A 319 -21.54 11.52 1.72
N LEU A 320 -21.53 12.10 0.53
CA LEU A 320 -20.73 13.27 0.15
C LEU A 320 -21.28 14.57 0.75
N GLU A 321 -22.28 14.46 1.62
CA GLU A 321 -22.86 15.58 2.34
C GLU A 321 -21.85 16.08 3.37
N TYR A 322 -21.10 17.07 2.93
CA TYR A 322 -20.19 17.84 3.74
C TYR A 322 -20.96 18.54 4.88
N GLY A 323 -20.88 17.99 6.07
CA GLY A 323 -21.32 18.66 7.29
C GLY A 323 -20.47 19.90 7.56
N LYS A 324 -21.08 21.08 7.63
CA LYS A 324 -20.41 22.31 8.11
C LYS A 324 -19.98 22.13 9.57
N GLY A 325 -18.72 22.43 9.91
CA GLY A 325 -18.21 22.36 11.29
C GLY A 325 -16.85 21.66 11.43
N GLU A 326 -16.60 20.95 12.54
CA GLU A 326 -15.33 20.24 12.85
C GLU A 326 -14.86 19.24 11.77
N ALA A 327 -15.80 18.71 10.97
CA ALA A 327 -15.48 17.84 9.84
C ALA A 327 -14.70 18.54 8.72
N ALA A 328 -14.86 19.86 8.59
CA ALA A 328 -14.13 20.70 7.65
C ALA A 328 -12.63 20.78 8.00
N GLU A 329 -12.34 21.05 9.28
CA GLU A 329 -10.97 21.27 9.76
C GLU A 329 -10.17 19.97 9.81
N THR A 330 -10.86 18.83 9.95
CA THR A 330 -10.22 17.52 9.95
C THR A 330 -9.43 17.28 8.65
N TYR A 331 -9.89 17.76 7.49
CA TYR A 331 -9.21 17.56 6.20
C TYR A 331 -8.44 18.77 5.69
N ASP A 332 -8.16 19.73 6.57
CA ASP A 332 -7.32 20.87 6.23
C ASP A 332 -5.84 20.52 6.10
N PHE A 333 -5.11 21.39 5.38
CA PHE A 333 -3.66 21.30 5.32
C PHE A 333 -3.06 21.49 6.71
N PRO A 334 -1.95 20.78 7.03
CA PRO A 334 -1.31 20.89 8.34
C PRO A 334 -0.73 22.29 8.61
N ILE A 335 -0.42 23.06 7.55
CA ILE A 335 0.21 24.38 7.63
C ILE A 335 -0.39 25.27 6.54
N GLY A 336 -0.55 26.57 6.81
CA GLY A 336 -0.85 27.58 5.78
C GLY A 336 -2.33 27.79 5.46
N MET A 337 -3.25 27.16 6.19
CA MET A 337 -4.70 27.32 5.97
C MET A 337 -5.18 28.77 6.08
N SER A 338 -4.60 29.55 6.99
CA SER A 338 -4.93 30.97 7.15
C SER A 338 -4.64 31.81 5.91
N PHE A 339 -3.68 31.40 5.08
CA PHE A 339 -3.37 32.05 3.80
C PHE A 339 -4.30 31.53 2.69
N ILE A 340 -4.52 30.22 2.64
CA ILE A 340 -5.37 29.57 1.63
C ILE A 340 -6.81 30.06 1.70
N ARG A 341 -7.38 30.18 2.91
CA ARG A 341 -8.76 30.67 3.11
C ARG A 341 -8.96 32.13 2.67
N LYS A 342 -7.89 32.92 2.49
CA LYS A 342 -7.98 34.31 1.98
C LYS A 342 -8.24 34.36 0.47
N TRP A 343 -7.88 33.31 -0.26
CA TRP A 343 -7.86 33.33 -1.72
C TRP A 343 -9.13 32.68 -2.29
N LYS A 344 -10.05 33.50 -2.82
CA LYS A 344 -11.36 33.00 -3.29
C LYS A 344 -11.28 31.96 -4.40
N TRP A 345 -10.22 31.97 -5.21
CA TRP A 345 -10.03 31.04 -6.33
C TRP A 345 -9.83 29.59 -5.86
N THR A 346 -9.34 29.37 -4.64
CA THR A 346 -9.10 28.02 -4.11
C THR A 346 -10.40 27.24 -3.89
N SER A 347 -11.55 27.92 -3.85
CA SER A 347 -12.86 27.26 -3.76
C SER A 347 -13.33 26.59 -5.05
N TYR A 348 -12.69 26.89 -6.18
CA TYR A 348 -12.98 26.29 -7.48
C TYR A 348 -12.15 25.04 -7.77
N VAL A 349 -11.15 24.77 -6.95
CA VAL A 349 -10.10 23.81 -7.25
C VAL A 349 -10.38 22.47 -6.54
N PRO A 350 -10.57 21.36 -7.27
CA PRO A 350 -11.13 20.12 -6.73
C PRO A 350 -10.20 19.34 -5.79
N PHE A 351 -8.98 19.84 -5.54
CA PHE A 351 -8.00 19.28 -4.60
C PHE A 351 -7.77 20.18 -3.37
N MET A 352 -8.43 21.33 -3.28
CA MET A 352 -8.24 22.28 -2.18
C MET A 352 -9.23 22.01 -1.04
N PRO A 353 -8.83 22.19 0.23
CA PRO A 353 -9.75 22.03 1.37
C PRO A 353 -10.93 23.02 1.36
N THR A 354 -10.78 24.16 0.70
CA THR A 354 -11.83 25.17 0.52
C THR A 354 -12.79 24.85 -0.64
N TYR A 355 -12.64 23.71 -1.31
CA TYR A 355 -13.41 23.36 -2.49
C TYR A 355 -14.91 23.23 -2.19
N GLU A 356 -15.72 23.94 -2.97
CA GLU A 356 -17.18 23.85 -2.91
C GLU A 356 -17.70 23.16 -4.17
N PRO A 357 -18.27 21.94 -4.05
CA PRO A 357 -18.84 21.22 -5.19
C PRO A 357 -19.86 22.07 -5.95
N GLY A 358 -19.77 22.09 -7.28
CA GLY A 358 -20.71 22.81 -8.14
C GLY A 358 -20.44 24.30 -8.33
N LYS A 359 -19.55 24.94 -7.56
CA LYS A 359 -19.22 26.37 -7.73
C LYS A 359 -18.52 26.67 -9.05
N PHE A 360 -17.64 25.78 -9.50
CA PHE A 360 -16.99 25.86 -10.80
C PHE A 360 -17.99 25.62 -11.94
N THR A 361 -18.84 24.60 -11.81
CA THR A 361 -19.89 24.29 -12.79
C THR A 361 -20.91 25.43 -12.92
N ALA A 362 -21.24 26.10 -11.80
CA ALA A 362 -22.13 27.26 -11.76
C ALA A 362 -21.60 28.49 -12.52
N LEU A 363 -20.30 28.57 -12.81
CA LEU A 363 -19.75 29.62 -13.70
C LEU A 363 -20.16 29.41 -15.17
N PHE A 364 -20.41 28.16 -15.57
CA PHE A 364 -20.71 27.77 -16.95
C PHE A 364 -22.19 27.48 -17.19
N ILE A 365 -22.97 27.26 -16.12
CA ILE A 365 -24.43 27.16 -16.21
C ILE A 365 -24.98 28.60 -16.28
N LYS A 366 -25.36 29.04 -17.48
CA LYS A 366 -26.15 30.28 -17.65
C LYS A 366 -27.38 30.18 -16.74
N LYS A 367 -27.54 31.11 -15.80
CA LYS A 367 -28.83 31.35 -15.12
C LYS A 367 -29.86 31.51 -16.23
N LYS A 368 -30.78 30.55 -16.37
CA LYS A 368 -32.02 30.79 -17.13
C LYS A 368 -32.73 31.93 -16.38
N LEU A 369 -32.81 33.07 -17.04
CA LEU A 369 -33.61 34.22 -16.62
C LEU A 369 -35.09 33.86 -16.68
#